data_AF-A0A3B4FB01-F1
#
_entry.id   AF-A0A3B4FB01-F1
#
_cell.length_a   1.000
_cell.length_b   1.000
_cell.length_c   1.000
_cell.angle_alpha   90.00
_cell.angle_beta   90.00
_cell.angle_gamma   90.00
#
_symmetry.space_group_name_H-M   'P 1'
#
loop_
_entity.id
_entity.type
_entity.pdbx_description
1 polymer ?
#
loop_
_entity_poly.entity_id
_entity_poly.type
_entity_poly.pdbx_seq_one_letter_code
_entity_poly.pdbx_strand_id
1 'polypeptide(L)'
;MFPLHVAIKRGATGLSFKNVNMSVSACVQLTNIFSGSELTSVAIEDSHIFKNEEEVRLHHINLKSLEVIVLKNIDIHSFYRVPELNFIKNMMKPVRRTSMINTKVFAIPCQSTIHFTNLEVLDISDNTIADRTLMEMMCYGKEDVLLNLRTLNISKNSLSSINSKLFTRLEKLENLDMSRNSFDSMPSTCSWPASLKFLNLSSTSLPEVTSCLPQSLQILDLSRNKLTVFNIELPLLKELYISGNKLGNLPDGHLYVSLASLRVLEAAGNPY
;
A
#
# COMPACT_ATOMS: atom_id res chain seq x y z
N MET A 1 10.09 8.83 30.53
CA MET A 1 11.04 9.52 29.61
C MET A 1 12.47 8.98 29.69
N PHE A 2 13.08 8.84 30.88
CA PHE A 2 14.43 8.29 31.04
C PHE A 2 14.73 6.90 30.42
N PRO A 3 13.81 5.91 30.41
CA PRO A 3 14.12 4.58 29.90
C PRO A 3 14.44 4.55 28.40
N LEU A 4 13.72 5.33 27.60
CA LEU A 4 13.88 5.37 26.13
C LEU A 4 15.23 5.98 25.74
N HIS A 5 15.66 7.04 26.41
CA HIS A 5 16.95 7.67 26.13
C HIS A 5 18.13 6.74 26.46
N VAL A 6 17.99 5.90 27.50
CA VAL A 6 18.99 4.87 27.85
C VAL A 6 19.03 3.76 26.79
N ALA A 7 17.87 3.31 26.30
CA ALA A 7 17.81 2.29 25.25
C ALA A 7 18.51 2.74 23.96
N ILE A 8 18.29 3.99 23.52
CA ILE A 8 18.99 4.57 22.36
C ILE A 8 20.51 4.61 22.61
N LYS A 9 20.94 5.12 23.77
CA LYS A 9 22.37 5.19 24.12
C LYS A 9 23.04 3.82 24.17
N ARG A 10 22.27 2.74 24.37
CA ARG A 10 22.75 1.36 24.36
C ARG A 10 22.62 0.69 22.98
N GLY A 11 22.30 1.45 21.93
CA GLY A 11 22.32 0.98 20.54
C GLY A 11 20.99 0.42 20.03
N ALA A 12 19.85 0.71 20.68
CA ALA A 12 18.55 0.34 20.13
C ALA A 12 18.27 1.11 18.83
N THR A 13 18.05 0.38 17.73
CA THR A 13 17.75 0.93 16.40
C THR A 13 16.27 0.81 16.03
N GLY A 14 15.49 0.05 16.80
CA GLY A 14 14.07 -0.15 16.54
C GLY A 14 13.20 0.07 17.77
N LEU A 15 12.02 0.64 17.55
CA LEU A 15 11.01 0.84 18.59
C LEU A 15 9.65 0.36 18.10
N SER A 16 8.96 -0.38 18.96
CA SER A 16 7.59 -0.79 18.72
C SER A 16 6.74 -0.49 19.95
N PHE A 17 5.60 0.15 19.73
CA PHE A 17 4.58 0.40 20.73
C PHE A 17 3.35 -0.42 20.36
N LYS A 18 2.90 -1.27 21.29
CA LYS A 18 1.76 -2.14 21.05
C LYS A 18 0.76 -2.03 22.20
N ASN A 19 -0.53 -1.99 21.88
CA ASN A 19 -1.62 -1.84 22.85
C ASN A 19 -1.43 -0.61 23.75
N VAL A 20 -0.95 0.51 23.19
CA VAL A 20 -0.75 1.75 23.94
C VAL A 20 -1.87 2.74 23.67
N ASN A 21 -2.18 3.54 24.69
CA ASN A 21 -3.00 4.72 24.55
C ASN A 21 -2.11 5.95 24.71
N MET A 22 -2.00 6.77 23.66
CA MET A 22 -1.04 7.88 23.64
C MET A 22 -1.62 9.14 23.03
N SER A 23 -1.22 10.30 23.56
CA SER A 23 -1.64 11.56 22.99
C SER A 23 -0.82 11.91 21.74
N VAL A 24 -1.37 12.73 20.84
CA VAL A 24 -0.61 13.31 19.71
C VAL A 24 0.64 14.05 20.21
N SER A 25 0.53 14.77 21.33
CA SER A 25 1.68 15.43 22.00
C SER A 25 2.75 14.41 22.39
N ALA A 26 2.37 13.25 22.95
CA ALA A 26 3.31 12.19 23.28
C ALA A 26 4.01 11.62 22.03
N CYS A 27 3.29 11.40 20.92
CA CYS A 27 3.89 10.97 19.66
C CYS A 27 4.96 11.96 19.18
N VAL A 28 4.67 13.26 19.26
CA VAL A 28 5.64 14.31 18.86
C VAL A 28 6.82 14.36 19.82
N GLN A 29 6.58 14.26 21.13
CA GLN A 29 7.68 14.20 22.11
C GLN A 29 8.59 13.00 21.87
N LEU A 30 8.04 11.84 21.48
CA LEU A 30 8.84 10.69 21.07
C LEU A 30 9.75 11.05 19.89
N THR A 31 9.21 11.68 18.83
CA THR A 31 10.06 12.10 17.70
C THR A 31 11.20 13.06 18.11
N ASN A 32 10.96 13.94 19.09
CA ASN A 32 11.99 14.82 19.65
C ASN A 32 13.06 14.03 20.42
N ILE A 33 12.67 13.03 21.22
CA ILE A 33 13.60 12.18 21.98
C ILE A 33 14.54 11.41 21.06
N PHE A 34 14.07 10.99 19.90
CA PHE A 34 14.85 10.20 18.94
C PHE A 34 15.59 11.06 17.91
N SER A 35 15.38 12.38 17.90
CA SER A 35 16.07 13.29 16.98
C SER A 35 17.59 13.19 17.18
N GLY A 36 18.32 12.93 16.09
CA GLY A 36 19.77 12.74 16.08
C GLY A 36 20.25 11.34 16.47
N SER A 37 19.35 10.37 16.65
CA SER A 37 19.71 8.97 16.93
C SER A 37 19.86 8.11 15.68
N GLU A 38 20.43 6.91 15.86
CA GLU A 38 20.53 5.84 14.83
C GLU A 38 19.27 4.98 14.74
N LEU A 39 18.10 5.55 15.05
CA LEU A 39 16.84 4.83 14.96
C LEU A 39 16.47 4.57 13.50
N THR A 40 16.33 3.30 13.15
CA THR A 40 16.03 2.82 11.79
C THR A 40 14.57 2.42 11.60
N SER A 41 13.86 2.05 12.68
CA SER A 41 12.46 1.64 12.57
C SER A 41 11.58 2.09 13.73
N VAL A 42 10.37 2.55 13.41
CA VAL A 42 9.31 2.84 14.39
C VAL A 42 8.04 2.10 14.01
N ALA A 43 7.43 1.42 14.98
CA ALA A 43 6.14 0.76 14.84
C ALA A 43 5.16 1.18 15.95
N ILE A 44 3.90 1.41 15.58
CA ILE A 44 2.78 1.59 16.50
C ILE A 44 1.66 0.65 16.03
N GLU A 45 1.26 -0.28 16.90
CA GLU A 45 0.31 -1.34 16.57
C GLU A 45 -0.80 -1.43 17.62
N ASP A 46 -2.03 -1.71 17.17
CA ASP A 46 -3.16 -2.04 18.05
C ASP A 46 -3.39 -0.97 19.13
N SER A 47 -3.23 0.30 18.74
CA SER A 47 -3.08 1.43 19.67
C SER A 47 -4.09 2.54 19.41
N HIS A 48 -4.30 3.40 20.40
CA HIS A 48 -5.23 4.53 20.30
C HIS A 48 -4.47 5.83 20.43
N ILE A 49 -4.67 6.72 19.46
CA ILE A 49 -4.08 8.06 19.44
C ILE A 49 -5.20 9.07 19.63
N PHE A 50 -5.10 9.86 20.70
CA PHE A 50 -6.07 10.90 21.01
C PHE A 50 -5.41 12.28 21.03
N LYS A 51 -6.16 13.31 20.67
CA LYS A 51 -5.71 14.69 20.84
C LYS A 51 -5.90 15.11 22.31
N ASN A 52 -4.87 15.66 22.94
CA ASN A 52 -4.98 16.45 24.17
C ASN A 52 -4.92 17.96 23.82
N GLU A 53 -5.39 18.83 24.73
CA GLU A 53 -5.40 20.30 24.52
C GLU A 53 -3.99 20.94 24.60
N GLU A 54 -2.96 20.15 24.87
CA GLU A 54 -1.58 20.65 24.95
C GLU A 54 -1.07 21.13 23.59
N GLU A 55 -0.46 22.33 23.60
CA GLU A 55 0.28 22.81 22.45
C GLU A 55 1.45 21.89 22.14
N VAL A 56 1.48 21.40 20.91
CA VAL A 56 2.56 20.60 20.38
C VAL A 56 3.72 21.52 19.99
N ARG A 57 4.80 21.55 20.79
CA ARG A 57 6.03 22.26 20.41
C ARG A 57 6.85 21.45 19.41
N LEU A 58 6.75 21.87 18.14
CA LEU A 58 7.47 21.29 17.02
C LEU A 58 8.92 21.79 17.01
N HIS A 59 9.86 20.87 17.17
CA HIS A 59 11.28 21.15 16.98
C HIS A 59 11.73 20.63 15.62
N HIS A 60 12.93 21.03 15.18
CA HIS A 60 13.53 20.45 13.99
C HIS A 60 13.88 18.98 14.26
N ILE A 61 13.08 18.06 13.73
CA ILE A 61 13.29 16.61 13.89
C ILE A 61 14.24 16.11 12.82
N ASN A 62 15.31 15.45 13.26
CA ASN A 62 16.34 14.92 12.40
C ASN A 62 16.49 13.41 12.61
N LEU A 63 15.82 12.61 11.78
CA LEU A 63 15.82 11.14 11.83
C LEU A 63 16.41 10.56 10.54
N LYS A 64 17.69 10.85 10.26
CA LYS A 64 18.33 10.50 8.97
C LYS A 64 18.46 9.00 8.73
N SER A 65 18.55 8.22 9.80
CA SER A 65 18.70 6.75 9.73
C SER A 65 17.35 6.04 9.67
N LEU A 66 16.21 6.74 9.76
CA LEU A 66 14.88 6.12 9.79
C LEU A 66 14.48 5.59 8.41
N GLU A 67 14.39 4.27 8.29
CA GLU A 67 14.05 3.60 7.03
C GLU A 67 12.65 2.98 7.03
N VAL A 68 12.13 2.63 8.21
CA VAL A 68 10.88 1.86 8.35
C VAL A 68 9.90 2.55 9.30
N ILE A 69 8.67 2.77 8.84
CA ILE A 69 7.55 3.25 9.66
C ILE A 69 6.39 2.28 9.53
N VAL A 70 5.85 1.80 10.65
CA VAL A 70 4.68 0.92 10.67
C VAL A 70 3.63 1.48 11.60
N LEU A 71 2.43 1.73 11.06
CA LEU A 71 1.23 2.11 11.78
C LEU A 71 0.16 1.07 11.45
N LYS A 72 -0.30 0.32 12.45
CA LYS A 72 -1.28 -0.75 12.24
C LYS A 72 -2.38 -0.71 13.27
N ASN A 73 -3.64 -0.84 12.83
CA ASN A 73 -4.80 -0.86 13.71
C ASN A 73 -4.78 0.36 14.66
N ILE A 74 -4.60 1.56 14.09
CA ILE A 74 -4.55 2.80 14.85
C ILE A 74 -5.85 3.55 14.66
N ASP A 75 -6.50 3.89 15.76
CA ASP A 75 -7.59 4.86 15.75
C ASP A 75 -7.05 6.23 16.15
N ILE A 76 -7.17 7.22 15.25
CA ILE A 76 -6.83 8.62 15.55
C ILE A 76 -8.12 9.41 15.73
N HIS A 77 -8.55 9.56 16.98
CA HIS A 77 -9.76 10.30 17.28
C HIS A 77 -9.57 11.78 16.98
N SER A 78 -10.50 12.38 16.25
CA SER A 78 -10.48 13.80 15.90
C SER A 78 -9.23 14.24 15.13
N PHE A 79 -8.74 13.41 14.21
CA PHE A 79 -7.60 13.75 13.33
C PHE A 79 -7.79 15.10 12.59
N TYR A 80 -9.04 15.46 12.24
CA TYR A 80 -9.37 16.77 11.65
C TYR A 80 -8.99 17.98 12.51
N ARG A 81 -8.67 17.78 13.80
CA ARG A 81 -8.20 18.82 14.72
C ARG A 81 -6.67 18.86 14.84
N VAL A 82 -5.94 17.96 14.18
CA VAL A 82 -4.47 17.93 14.20
C VAL A 82 -3.95 18.97 13.19
N PRO A 83 -3.05 19.87 13.59
CA PRO A 83 -2.45 20.84 12.67
C PRO A 83 -1.73 20.16 11.51
N GLU A 84 -1.48 20.92 10.43
CA GLU A 84 -0.74 20.43 9.27
C GLU A 84 0.63 19.88 9.71
N LEU A 85 0.90 18.61 9.39
CA LEU A 85 2.09 17.88 9.85
C LEU A 85 3.36 18.23 9.05
N ASN A 86 3.53 19.49 8.65
CA ASN A 86 4.66 19.95 7.82
C ASN A 86 6.04 19.65 8.42
N PHE A 87 6.13 19.42 9.72
CA PHE A 87 7.36 19.08 10.40
C PHE A 87 7.89 17.67 10.06
N ILE A 88 7.03 16.73 9.64
CA ILE A 88 7.46 15.36 9.35
C ILE A 88 8.13 15.21 7.98
N LYS A 89 8.14 16.27 7.16
CA LYS A 89 8.67 16.24 5.77
C LYS A 89 10.11 15.73 5.71
N ASN A 90 10.97 16.14 6.62
CA ASN A 90 12.36 15.68 6.67
C ASN A 90 12.50 14.24 7.17
N MET A 91 11.54 13.78 7.98
CA MET A 91 11.47 12.40 8.48
C MET A 91 11.07 11.42 7.37
N MET A 92 10.34 11.86 6.33
CA MET A 92 9.89 10.98 5.24
C MET A 92 10.97 10.69 4.19
N LYS A 93 11.95 11.57 4.01
CA LYS A 93 13.01 11.43 3.00
C LYS A 93 13.83 10.12 3.11
N PRO A 94 14.32 9.70 4.29
CA PRO A 94 15.11 8.48 4.41
C PRO A 94 14.26 7.20 4.38
N VAL A 95 12.94 7.30 4.53
CA VAL A 95 12.04 6.14 4.62
C VAL A 95 12.04 5.36 3.31
N ARG A 96 12.33 4.06 3.42
CA ARG A 96 12.27 3.09 2.32
C ARG A 96 11.02 2.23 2.40
N ARG A 97 10.47 2.01 3.59
CA ARG A 97 9.30 1.16 3.81
C ARG A 97 8.34 1.83 4.76
N THR A 98 7.09 1.99 4.34
CA THR A 98 6.04 2.48 5.24
C THR A 98 4.77 1.67 5.10
N SER A 99 4.17 1.34 6.23
CA SER A 99 2.90 0.63 6.32
C SER A 99 1.96 1.43 7.19
N MET A 100 0.79 1.78 6.67
CA MET A 100 -0.31 2.44 7.37
C MET A 100 -1.54 1.58 7.15
N ILE A 101 -1.71 0.54 7.96
CA ILE A 101 -2.72 -0.53 7.75
C ILE A 101 -3.85 -0.35 8.76
N ASN A 102 -5.10 -0.28 8.32
CA ASN A 102 -6.23 -0.11 9.24
C ASN A 102 -6.04 1.10 10.16
N THR A 103 -5.79 2.25 9.52
CA THR A 103 -5.55 3.54 10.19
C THR A 103 -6.59 4.60 9.82
N LYS A 104 -7.65 4.19 9.09
CA LYS A 104 -8.73 5.06 8.58
C LYS A 104 -8.21 6.21 7.71
N VAL A 105 -7.05 6.05 7.08
CA VAL A 105 -6.49 7.06 6.17
C VAL A 105 -7.38 7.16 4.93
N PHE A 106 -7.92 8.36 4.68
CA PHE A 106 -8.77 8.60 3.50
C PHE A 106 -8.02 9.32 2.37
N ALA A 107 -6.91 10.01 2.68
CA ALA A 107 -6.09 10.71 1.71
C ALA A 107 -4.66 10.89 2.20
N ILE A 108 -3.72 10.85 1.26
CA ILE A 108 -2.34 11.33 1.44
C ILE A 108 -2.15 12.43 0.39
N PRO A 109 -2.05 13.70 0.79
CA PRO A 109 -1.91 14.80 -0.17
C PRO A 109 -0.63 14.68 -1.00
N CYS A 110 -0.64 15.16 -2.25
CA CYS A 110 0.54 15.18 -3.12
C CYS A 110 1.74 15.86 -2.42
N GLN A 111 1.51 16.98 -1.73
CA GLN A 111 2.53 17.72 -0.97
C GLN A 111 3.18 16.90 0.17
N SER A 112 2.55 15.81 0.61
CA SER A 112 3.16 14.84 1.53
C SER A 112 3.92 13.78 0.74
N THR A 113 3.33 13.26 -0.35
CA THR A 113 3.94 12.22 -1.19
C THR A 113 5.30 12.60 -1.73
N ILE A 114 5.50 13.86 -2.15
CA ILE A 114 6.77 14.35 -2.74
C ILE A 114 7.98 14.18 -1.82
N HIS A 115 7.77 13.98 -0.52
CA HIS A 115 8.86 13.80 0.44
C HIS A 115 9.34 12.35 0.58
N PHE A 116 8.61 11.38 0.04
CA PHE A 116 8.96 9.96 0.03
C PHE A 116 9.91 9.60 -1.13
N THR A 117 11.05 10.28 -1.20
CA THR A 117 11.97 10.19 -2.35
C THR A 117 12.67 8.84 -2.48
N ASN A 118 12.83 8.11 -1.37
CA ASN A 118 13.51 6.81 -1.32
C ASN A 118 12.57 5.62 -1.08
N LEU A 119 11.26 5.83 -1.15
CA LEU A 119 10.29 4.82 -0.78
C LEU A 119 10.26 3.67 -1.80
N GLU A 120 10.45 2.45 -1.31
CA GLU A 120 10.47 1.20 -2.07
C GLU A 120 9.23 0.34 -1.81
N VAL A 121 8.67 0.41 -0.59
CA VAL A 121 7.50 -0.35 -0.18
C VAL A 121 6.49 0.58 0.48
N LEU A 122 5.28 0.63 -0.08
CA LEU A 122 4.14 1.35 0.49
C LEU A 122 2.99 0.37 0.69
N ASP A 123 2.58 0.20 1.94
CA ASP A 123 1.37 -0.53 2.30
C ASP A 123 0.37 0.43 2.95
N ILE A 124 -0.73 0.70 2.27
CA ILE A 124 -1.85 1.49 2.79
C ILE A 124 -3.14 0.67 2.74
N SER A 125 -3.02 -0.64 2.92
CA SER A 125 -4.16 -1.55 2.92
C SER A 125 -5.11 -1.32 4.09
N ASP A 126 -6.36 -1.76 3.92
CA ASP A 126 -7.39 -1.66 4.96
C ASP A 126 -7.65 -0.21 5.39
N ASN A 127 -7.87 0.68 4.44
CA ASN A 127 -8.16 2.09 4.73
C ASN A 127 -9.37 2.56 3.92
N THR A 128 -9.55 3.87 3.74
CA THR A 128 -10.69 4.48 3.07
C THR A 128 -10.28 5.29 1.84
N ILE A 129 -9.15 4.93 1.23
CA ILE A 129 -8.68 5.58 -0.01
C ILE A 129 -9.69 5.30 -1.13
N ALA A 130 -10.13 6.37 -1.79
CA ALA A 130 -10.96 6.32 -2.99
C ALA A 130 -10.17 6.80 -4.22
N ASP A 131 -10.72 6.61 -5.42
CA ASP A 131 -10.07 6.93 -6.70
C ASP A 131 -9.50 8.36 -6.77
N ARG A 132 -10.29 9.36 -6.33
CA ARG A 132 -9.87 10.78 -6.33
C ARG A 132 -8.68 11.03 -5.40
N THR A 133 -8.69 10.41 -4.22
CA THR A 133 -7.63 10.58 -3.22
C THR A 133 -6.37 9.79 -3.57
N LEU A 134 -6.51 8.65 -4.26
CA LEU A 134 -5.38 7.93 -4.84
C LEU A 134 -4.73 8.76 -5.95
N MET A 135 -5.53 9.38 -6.82
CA MET A 135 -5.03 10.27 -7.87
C MET A 135 -4.26 11.46 -7.29
N GLU A 136 -4.77 12.06 -6.21
CA GLU A 136 -4.07 13.14 -5.51
C GLU A 136 -2.77 12.65 -4.85
N MET A 137 -2.78 11.48 -4.21
CA MET A 137 -1.58 10.88 -3.63
C MET A 137 -0.49 10.65 -4.68
N MET A 138 -0.87 10.18 -5.86
CA MET A 138 0.05 9.91 -6.98
C MET A 138 0.51 11.17 -7.72
N CYS A 139 0.14 12.38 -7.25
CA CYS A 139 0.47 13.65 -7.91
C CYS A 139 0.13 13.67 -9.41
N TYR A 140 -0.96 12.99 -9.80
CA TYR A 140 -1.26 12.73 -11.20
C TYR A 140 -1.42 14.03 -12.00
N GLY A 141 -0.66 14.14 -13.10
CA GLY A 141 -0.64 15.32 -13.97
C GLY A 141 0.13 16.53 -13.42
N LYS A 142 0.80 16.40 -12.27
CA LYS A 142 1.57 17.48 -11.63
C LYS A 142 3.06 17.16 -11.60
N GLU A 143 3.44 16.05 -10.97
CA GLU A 143 4.84 15.71 -10.69
C GLU A 143 5.02 14.18 -10.69
N ASP A 144 6.22 13.74 -11.05
CA ASP A 144 6.62 12.34 -10.96
C ASP A 144 7.07 12.03 -9.52
N VAL A 145 6.33 11.16 -8.83
CA VAL A 145 6.57 10.79 -7.42
C VAL A 145 6.73 9.28 -7.27
N LEU A 146 7.27 8.85 -6.12
CA LEU A 146 7.42 7.42 -5.77
C LEU A 146 8.24 6.61 -6.80
N LEU A 147 9.21 7.25 -7.47
CA LEU A 147 10.01 6.66 -8.55
C LEU A 147 10.85 5.44 -8.15
N ASN A 148 11.07 5.25 -6.84
CA ASN A 148 11.78 4.09 -6.30
C ASN A 148 10.86 2.94 -5.85
N LEU A 149 9.55 3.11 -5.97
CA LEU A 149 8.56 2.18 -5.45
C LEU A 149 8.62 0.85 -6.21
N ARG A 150 8.76 -0.24 -5.48
CA ARG A 150 8.79 -1.62 -5.98
C ARG A 150 7.55 -2.41 -5.59
N THR A 151 6.98 -2.10 -4.43
CA THR A 151 5.79 -2.78 -3.91
C THR A 151 4.78 -1.76 -3.44
N LEU A 152 3.56 -1.87 -3.96
CA LEU A 152 2.43 -1.05 -3.57
C LEU A 152 1.26 -1.95 -3.18
N ASN A 153 0.82 -1.84 -1.93
CA ASN A 153 -0.39 -2.51 -1.45
C ASN A 153 -1.45 -1.45 -1.13
N ILE A 154 -2.49 -1.44 -1.95
CA ILE A 154 -3.69 -0.60 -1.83
C ILE A 154 -4.95 -1.47 -1.68
N SER A 155 -4.79 -2.72 -1.21
CA SER A 155 -5.89 -3.65 -1.01
C SER A 155 -6.83 -3.20 0.10
N LYS A 156 -8.08 -3.69 0.08
CA LYS A 156 -9.09 -3.41 1.11
C LYS A 156 -9.29 -1.90 1.32
N ASN A 157 -9.50 -1.17 0.24
CA ASN A 157 -9.84 0.25 0.23
C ASN A 157 -11.19 0.44 -0.49
N SER A 158 -11.51 1.68 -0.87
CA SER A 158 -12.77 2.05 -1.54
C SER A 158 -12.54 2.42 -3.01
N LEU A 159 -11.65 1.71 -3.71
CA LEU A 159 -11.38 1.96 -5.12
C LEU A 159 -12.50 1.36 -6.00
N SER A 160 -12.93 2.12 -6.99
CA SER A 160 -14.01 1.77 -7.92
C SER A 160 -13.54 1.59 -9.36
N SER A 161 -12.37 2.14 -9.72
CA SER A 161 -11.83 2.07 -11.07
C SER A 161 -10.39 1.56 -11.12
N ILE A 162 -10.10 0.77 -12.16
CA ILE A 162 -8.73 0.36 -12.50
C ILE A 162 -8.12 1.43 -13.41
N ASN A 163 -7.51 2.46 -12.80
CA ASN A 163 -6.82 3.52 -13.53
C ASN A 163 -5.32 3.24 -13.61
N SER A 164 -4.92 2.38 -14.56
CA SER A 164 -3.51 1.96 -14.71
C SER A 164 -2.56 3.13 -14.98
N LYS A 165 -3.05 4.24 -15.56
CA LYS A 165 -2.27 5.43 -15.90
C LYS A 165 -1.59 6.05 -14.67
N LEU A 166 -2.19 5.89 -13.49
CA LEU A 166 -1.63 6.35 -12.22
C LEU A 166 -0.29 5.72 -11.88
N PHE A 167 -0.02 4.53 -12.42
CA PHE A 167 1.19 3.76 -12.09
C PHE A 167 2.25 3.83 -13.18
N THR A 168 1.95 4.37 -14.37
CA THR A 168 2.85 4.28 -15.55
C THR A 168 4.25 4.83 -15.33
N ARG A 169 4.41 5.82 -14.44
CA ARG A 169 5.70 6.44 -14.07
C ARG A 169 6.49 5.67 -13.02
N LEU A 170 5.89 4.67 -12.39
CA LEU A 170 6.52 3.84 -11.37
C LEU A 170 7.35 2.74 -12.04
N GLU A 171 8.43 3.14 -12.73
CA GLU A 171 9.24 2.26 -13.59
C GLU A 171 9.88 1.08 -12.85
N LYS A 172 9.98 1.14 -11.52
CA LYS A 172 10.50 0.07 -10.66
C LYS A 172 9.42 -0.78 -9.98
N LEU A 173 8.14 -0.52 -10.23
CA LEU A 173 7.04 -1.21 -9.56
C LEU A 173 6.92 -2.65 -10.05
N GLU A 174 7.20 -3.60 -9.16
CA GLU A 174 7.17 -5.04 -9.47
C GLU A 174 5.93 -5.73 -8.90
N ASN A 175 5.43 -5.26 -7.76
CA ASN A 175 4.31 -5.88 -7.04
C ASN A 175 3.20 -4.86 -6.76
N LEU A 176 1.99 -5.16 -7.24
CA LEU A 176 0.80 -4.34 -6.98
C LEU A 176 -0.32 -5.21 -6.43
N ASP A 177 -0.78 -4.87 -5.22
CA ASP A 177 -1.97 -5.47 -4.63
C ASP A 177 -3.11 -4.46 -4.59
N MET A 178 -4.17 -4.75 -5.35
CA MET A 178 -5.42 -3.99 -5.45
C MET A 178 -6.62 -4.82 -5.00
N SER A 179 -6.39 -5.97 -4.36
CA SER A 179 -7.43 -6.90 -3.94
C SER A 179 -8.41 -6.29 -2.93
N ARG A 180 -9.59 -6.90 -2.79
CA ARG A 180 -10.62 -6.48 -1.82
C ARG A 180 -11.06 -5.01 -1.97
N ASN A 181 -10.93 -4.44 -3.17
CA ASN A 181 -11.63 -3.23 -3.58
C ASN A 181 -12.95 -3.62 -4.30
N SER A 182 -13.69 -2.68 -4.88
CA SER A 182 -14.92 -2.98 -5.62
C SER A 182 -14.89 -2.32 -6.98
N PHE A 183 -14.27 -2.98 -7.97
CA PHE A 183 -14.15 -2.43 -9.31
C PHE A 183 -15.42 -2.64 -10.13
N ASP A 184 -15.91 -1.58 -10.77
CA ASP A 184 -17.11 -1.64 -11.62
C ASP A 184 -16.88 -2.51 -12.86
N SER A 185 -15.73 -2.33 -13.49
CA SER A 185 -15.29 -3.06 -14.67
C SER A 185 -13.78 -2.94 -14.86
N MET A 186 -13.21 -3.79 -15.73
CA MET A 186 -11.85 -3.64 -16.21
C MET A 186 -11.86 -2.90 -17.56
N PRO A 187 -11.06 -1.82 -17.77
CA PRO A 187 -10.97 -1.12 -19.06
C PRO A 187 -10.55 -2.07 -20.18
N SER A 188 -10.84 -1.77 -21.46
CA SER A 188 -10.39 -2.63 -22.59
C SER A 188 -8.87 -2.60 -22.80
N THR A 189 -8.27 -1.44 -22.59
CA THR A 189 -6.83 -1.21 -22.77
C THR A 189 -6.26 -0.46 -21.58
N CYS A 190 -5.07 -0.86 -21.14
CA CYS A 190 -4.35 -0.23 -20.04
C CYS A 190 -2.88 -0.03 -20.38
N SER A 191 -2.25 0.88 -19.66
CA SER A 191 -0.81 1.10 -19.67
C SER A 191 -0.29 0.87 -18.26
N TRP A 192 0.50 -0.17 -18.08
CA TRP A 192 1.12 -0.54 -16.81
C TRP A 192 2.65 -0.37 -16.90
N PRO A 193 3.37 -0.24 -15.78
CA PRO A 193 4.83 -0.33 -15.78
C PRO A 193 5.30 -1.65 -16.39
N ALA A 194 6.31 -1.59 -17.26
CA ALA A 194 6.90 -2.78 -17.87
C ALA A 194 7.58 -3.70 -16.83
N SER A 195 7.90 -3.16 -15.65
CA SER A 195 8.47 -3.90 -14.51
C SER A 195 7.45 -4.69 -13.70
N LEU A 196 6.14 -4.50 -13.93
CA LEU A 196 5.10 -5.13 -13.12
C LEU A 196 5.04 -6.64 -13.37
N LYS A 197 5.27 -7.43 -12.32
CA LYS A 197 5.35 -8.90 -12.37
C LYS A 197 4.24 -9.58 -11.56
N PHE A 198 3.82 -8.95 -10.46
CA PHE A 198 2.77 -9.47 -9.59
C PHE A 198 1.61 -8.48 -9.56
N LEU A 199 0.41 -8.98 -9.84
CA LEU A 199 -0.84 -8.23 -9.72
C LEU A 199 -1.89 -9.07 -8.99
N ASN A 200 -2.40 -8.51 -7.89
CA ASN A 200 -3.51 -9.10 -7.15
C ASN A 200 -4.78 -8.26 -7.32
N LEU A 201 -5.80 -8.86 -7.94
CA LEU A 201 -7.14 -8.33 -8.15
C LEU A 201 -8.20 -9.26 -7.54
N SER A 202 -7.82 -10.07 -6.55
CA SER A 202 -8.74 -10.99 -5.90
C SER A 202 -9.83 -10.25 -5.10
N SER A 203 -11.01 -10.85 -5.01
CA SER A 203 -12.14 -10.30 -4.26
C SER A 203 -12.53 -8.88 -4.70
N THR A 204 -12.47 -8.57 -6.00
CA THR A 204 -12.77 -7.23 -6.54
C THR A 204 -14.11 -7.13 -7.26
N SER A 205 -14.89 -8.21 -7.27
CA SER A 205 -16.21 -8.33 -7.92
C SER A 205 -16.20 -8.21 -9.45
N LEU A 206 -15.04 -8.35 -10.10
CA LEU A 206 -14.93 -8.24 -11.56
C LEU A 206 -15.80 -9.30 -12.27
N PRO A 207 -16.70 -8.89 -13.20
CA PRO A 207 -17.51 -9.82 -13.99
C PRO A 207 -16.72 -10.45 -15.15
N GLU A 208 -15.73 -9.72 -15.66
CA GLU A 208 -14.85 -10.14 -16.75
C GLU A 208 -13.48 -9.47 -16.60
N VAL A 209 -12.52 -9.97 -17.38
CA VAL A 209 -11.20 -9.34 -17.57
C VAL A 209 -10.95 -9.13 -19.06
N THR A 210 -10.06 -8.20 -19.37
CA THR A 210 -9.77 -7.76 -20.74
C THR A 210 -8.26 -7.81 -21.02
N SER A 211 -7.86 -7.37 -22.22
CA SER A 211 -6.46 -7.07 -22.58
C SER A 211 -5.81 -5.92 -21.77
N CYS A 212 -6.52 -5.32 -20.81
CA CYS A 212 -5.90 -4.41 -19.84
C CYS A 212 -4.85 -5.11 -18.97
N LEU A 213 -4.92 -6.43 -18.78
CA LEU A 213 -3.91 -7.16 -18.00
C LEU A 213 -2.51 -7.02 -18.64
N PRO A 214 -1.46 -6.70 -17.85
CA PRO A 214 -0.11 -6.54 -18.37
C PRO A 214 0.48 -7.86 -18.85
N GLN A 215 1.06 -7.86 -20.05
CA GLN A 215 1.76 -9.02 -20.64
C GLN A 215 3.05 -9.39 -19.89
N SER A 216 3.56 -8.50 -19.03
CA SER A 216 4.75 -8.71 -18.19
C SER A 216 4.48 -9.58 -16.94
N LEU A 217 3.22 -9.90 -16.65
CA LEU A 217 2.85 -10.61 -15.42
C LEU A 217 3.45 -12.01 -15.35
N GLN A 218 3.97 -12.34 -14.18
CA GLN A 218 4.43 -13.67 -13.80
C GLN A 218 3.48 -14.30 -12.79
N ILE A 219 2.81 -13.49 -11.95
CA ILE A 219 1.86 -13.95 -10.96
C ILE A 219 0.61 -13.08 -11.04
N LEU A 220 -0.55 -13.73 -11.20
CA LEU A 220 -1.84 -13.07 -11.27
C LEU A 220 -2.83 -13.76 -10.34
N ASP A 221 -3.42 -12.98 -9.43
CA ASP A 221 -4.51 -13.43 -8.58
C ASP A 221 -5.83 -12.74 -8.95
N LEU A 222 -6.76 -13.54 -9.46
CA LEU A 222 -8.13 -13.18 -9.83
C LEU A 222 -9.15 -13.99 -9.01
N SER A 223 -8.74 -14.59 -7.89
CA SER A 223 -9.61 -15.39 -7.05
C SER A 223 -10.78 -14.58 -6.48
N ARG A 224 -11.90 -15.25 -6.21
CA ARG A 224 -13.11 -14.66 -5.60
C ARG A 224 -13.68 -13.47 -6.38
N ASN A 225 -13.69 -13.56 -7.71
CA ASN A 225 -14.37 -12.61 -8.60
C ASN A 225 -15.67 -13.23 -9.16
N LYS A 226 -16.23 -12.66 -10.21
CA LYS A 226 -17.47 -13.11 -10.86
C LYS A 226 -17.23 -13.60 -12.29
N LEU A 227 -15.99 -13.97 -12.61
CA LEU A 227 -15.58 -14.35 -13.97
C LEU A 227 -16.32 -15.60 -14.44
N THR A 228 -16.88 -15.56 -15.65
CA THR A 228 -17.49 -16.73 -16.31
C THR A 228 -16.58 -17.34 -17.38
N VAL A 229 -15.63 -16.55 -17.89
CA VAL A 229 -14.61 -16.93 -18.86
C VAL A 229 -13.30 -16.25 -18.50
N PHE A 230 -12.17 -16.89 -18.82
CA PHE A 230 -10.84 -16.28 -18.74
C PHE A 230 -9.99 -16.73 -19.93
N ASN A 231 -9.94 -15.94 -21.00
CA ASN A 231 -9.22 -16.28 -22.24
C ASN A 231 -8.24 -15.15 -22.64
N ILE A 232 -7.41 -14.72 -21.69
CA ILE A 232 -6.39 -13.70 -21.93
C ILE A 232 -5.03 -14.38 -22.06
N GLU A 233 -4.34 -14.14 -23.17
CA GLU A 233 -2.97 -14.60 -23.37
C GLU A 233 -2.01 -13.83 -22.45
N LEU A 234 -1.22 -14.56 -21.67
CA LEU A 234 -0.23 -14.02 -20.75
C LEU A 234 1.04 -14.89 -20.83
N PRO A 235 1.94 -14.61 -21.78
CA PRO A 235 3.00 -15.55 -22.17
C PRO A 235 4.06 -15.75 -21.09
N LEU A 236 4.23 -14.79 -20.18
CA LEU A 236 5.20 -14.83 -19.08
C LEU A 236 4.60 -15.33 -17.76
N LEU A 237 3.31 -15.67 -17.74
CA LEU A 237 2.60 -16.05 -16.53
C LEU A 237 3.09 -17.42 -16.02
N LYS A 238 3.46 -17.47 -14.75
CA LYS A 238 3.97 -18.66 -14.06
C LYS A 238 2.97 -19.19 -13.03
N GLU A 239 2.25 -18.27 -12.38
CA GLU A 239 1.24 -18.59 -11.37
C GLU A 239 -0.08 -17.87 -11.66
N LEU A 240 -1.17 -18.63 -11.71
CA LEU A 240 -2.53 -18.12 -11.88
C LEU A 240 -3.44 -18.64 -10.78
N TYR A 241 -4.13 -17.72 -10.10
CA TYR A 241 -5.13 -18.01 -9.07
C TYR A 241 -6.51 -17.54 -9.54
N ILE A 242 -7.44 -18.48 -9.75
CA ILE A 242 -8.80 -18.20 -10.28
C ILE A 242 -9.90 -18.89 -9.46
N SER A 243 -9.58 -19.40 -8.27
CA SER A 243 -10.54 -20.04 -7.36
C SER A 243 -11.68 -19.10 -6.95
N GLY A 244 -12.90 -19.62 -6.78
CA GLY A 244 -14.03 -18.80 -6.31
C GLY A 244 -14.61 -17.86 -7.38
N ASN A 245 -14.46 -18.20 -8.66
CA ASN A 245 -15.15 -17.56 -9.78
C ASN A 245 -16.40 -18.36 -10.20
N LYS A 246 -16.95 -18.09 -11.39
CA LYS A 246 -18.11 -18.78 -12.00
C LYS A 246 -17.76 -19.33 -13.39
N LEU A 247 -16.52 -19.79 -13.56
CA LEU A 247 -16.00 -20.29 -14.81
C LEU A 247 -16.73 -21.57 -15.21
N GLY A 248 -17.25 -21.62 -16.44
CA GLY A 248 -17.85 -22.83 -16.99
C GLY A 248 -16.82 -23.84 -17.48
N ASN A 249 -15.62 -23.38 -17.82
CA ASN A 249 -14.49 -24.23 -18.23
C ASN A 249 -13.19 -23.64 -17.71
N LEU A 250 -12.17 -24.49 -17.56
CA LEU A 250 -10.80 -24.02 -17.34
C LEU A 250 -10.28 -23.31 -18.60
N PRO A 251 -9.39 -22.31 -18.42
CA PRO A 251 -8.83 -21.59 -19.55
C PRO A 251 -7.89 -22.49 -20.34
N ASP A 252 -7.79 -22.26 -21.65
CA ASP A 252 -7.00 -23.13 -22.52
C ASP A 252 -5.49 -22.93 -22.26
N GLY A 253 -4.78 -24.05 -22.04
CA GLY A 253 -3.37 -24.05 -21.66
C GLY A 253 -2.45 -23.43 -22.70
N HIS A 254 -2.83 -23.38 -23.99
CA HIS A 254 -2.00 -22.75 -25.03
C HIS A 254 -1.79 -21.24 -24.81
N LEU A 255 -2.68 -20.58 -24.04
CA LEU A 255 -2.59 -19.16 -23.72
C LEU A 255 -1.51 -18.85 -22.66
N TYR A 256 -0.93 -19.88 -22.02
CA TYR A 256 -0.05 -19.75 -20.87
C TYR A 256 1.20 -20.65 -20.99
N VAL A 257 2.02 -20.38 -22.01
CA VAL A 257 3.17 -21.22 -22.37
C VAL A 257 4.21 -21.36 -21.24
N SER A 258 4.32 -20.36 -20.35
CA SER A 258 5.25 -20.38 -19.21
C SER A 258 4.64 -20.87 -17.89
N LEU A 259 3.38 -21.34 -17.90
CA LEU A 259 2.64 -21.63 -16.68
C LEU A 259 3.19 -22.86 -15.96
N ALA A 260 3.83 -22.62 -14.82
CA ALA A 260 4.39 -23.67 -13.98
C ALA A 260 3.42 -24.15 -12.90
N SER A 261 2.48 -23.30 -12.49
CA SER A 261 1.52 -23.60 -11.42
C SER A 261 0.18 -22.94 -11.69
N LEU A 262 -0.86 -23.75 -11.86
CA LEU A 262 -2.25 -23.30 -11.87
C LEU A 262 -2.90 -23.71 -10.54
N ARG A 263 -3.41 -22.74 -9.78
CA ARG A 263 -4.08 -23.01 -8.50
C ARG A 263 -5.56 -22.68 -8.58
N VAL A 264 -6.38 -23.74 -8.56
CA VAL A 264 -7.85 -23.67 -8.51
C VAL A 264 -8.31 -24.37 -7.23
N LEU A 265 -8.32 -23.65 -6.11
CA LEU A 265 -8.51 -24.26 -4.79
C LEU A 265 -9.97 -24.38 -4.32
N GLU A 266 -10.95 -23.86 -5.07
CA GLU A 266 -12.38 -23.99 -4.75
C GLU A 266 -13.17 -24.23 -6.05
N ALA A 267 -13.44 -25.51 -6.35
CA ALA A 267 -14.38 -25.94 -7.38
C ALA A 267 -15.85 -25.71 -6.95
N ALA A 268 -16.11 -25.58 -5.65
CA ALA A 268 -17.44 -25.25 -5.14
C ALA A 268 -17.76 -23.79 -5.49
N GLY A 269 -18.46 -23.59 -6.61
CA GLY A 269 -18.78 -22.28 -7.19
C GLY A 269 -18.57 -22.20 -8.70
N ASN A 270 -17.78 -23.12 -9.27
CA ASN A 270 -17.65 -23.32 -10.71
C ASN A 270 -18.42 -24.62 -11.07
N PRO A 271 -19.58 -24.55 -11.73
CA PRO A 271 -20.25 -25.74 -12.21
C PRO A 271 -19.44 -26.25 -13.41
N TYR A 272 -18.60 -27.26 -13.21
CA TYR A 272 -17.99 -27.96 -14.33
C TYR A 272 -19.06 -28.70 -15.14
#